data_AF-A0A959IWN3-F1
#
_entry.id   AF-A0A959IWN3-F1
#
_cell.length_a   1.000
_cell.length_b   1.000
_cell.length_c   1.000
_cell.angle_alpha   90.00
_cell.angle_beta   90.00
_cell.angle_gamma   90.00
#
_symmetry.space_group_name_H-M   'P 1'
#
loop_
_entity.id
_entity.type
_entity.pdbx_description
1 polymer ?
#
loop_
_entity_poly.entity_id
_entity_poly.type
_entity_poly.pdbx_seq_one_letter_code
_entity_poly.pdbx_strand_id
1 'polypeptide(L)'
;MKRSAKEEGFIKQPFYEGGNAALTRFIHSNLKYPEEALIHKISGVVELMLTINHEGAVEESNILSSLGHGCDEEAQRVASLVKFIVPKTPRKLKVIFHKRLRVQFKLPIAQKETPVPSAKPDKSTSVIQYQYTVPSSPKKQENVFSYTYTISNKK
;
A
#
# COMPACT_ATOMS: atom_id res chain seq x y z
N MET A 1 14.66 35.52 10.13
CA MET A 1 13.35 35.03 10.61
C MET A 1 12.75 34.10 9.55
N LYS A 2 12.70 32.79 9.82
CA LYS A 2 12.09 31.82 8.89
C LYS A 2 10.57 31.95 8.98
N ARG A 3 9.90 32.35 7.89
CA ARG A 3 8.44 32.33 7.79
C ARG A 3 7.99 30.87 7.64
N SER A 4 7.72 30.20 8.75
CA SER A 4 6.98 28.93 8.76
C SER A 4 5.52 29.23 8.44
N ALA A 5 5.18 29.24 7.15
CA ALA A 5 3.82 29.44 6.66
C ALA A 5 2.95 28.24 7.07
N LYS A 6 2.35 28.35 8.25
CA LYS A 6 1.06 27.79 8.69
C LYS A 6 0.63 26.50 7.96
N GLU A 7 1.20 25.37 8.36
CA GLU A 7 0.70 24.01 8.03
C GLU A 7 -0.63 23.68 8.76
N GLU A 8 -1.19 24.62 9.51
CA GLU A 8 -2.42 24.53 10.33
C GLU A 8 -3.73 24.39 9.53
N GLY A 9 -3.66 24.16 8.21
CA GLY A 9 -4.83 24.07 7.33
C GLY A 9 -4.86 22.87 6.39
N PHE A 10 -3.80 22.06 6.36
CA PHE A 10 -3.69 20.99 5.37
C PHE A 10 -4.31 19.69 5.90
N ILE A 11 -5.23 19.11 5.10
CA ILE A 11 -5.79 17.79 5.38
C ILE A 11 -4.69 16.76 5.13
N LYS A 12 -4.22 16.12 6.20
CA LYS A 12 -3.22 15.06 6.12
C LYS A 12 -3.88 13.75 5.67
N GLN A 13 -3.15 12.96 4.89
CA GLN A 13 -3.64 11.69 4.35
C GLN A 13 -3.65 10.57 5.41
N PRO A 14 -4.55 9.58 5.27
CA PRO A 14 -4.57 8.41 6.14
C PRO A 14 -3.37 7.49 5.88
N PHE A 15 -2.72 7.10 6.96
CA PHE A 15 -1.62 6.15 6.94
C PHE A 15 -1.94 4.94 7.82
N TYR A 16 -1.29 3.82 7.55
CA TYR A 16 -1.43 2.63 8.38
C TYR A 16 -0.40 2.68 9.51
N GLU A 17 -0.71 2.11 10.66
CA GLU A 17 0.22 2.03 11.78
C GLU A 17 1.48 1.23 11.38
N GLY A 18 2.66 1.79 11.58
CA GLY A 18 3.90 1.20 11.07
C GLY A 18 4.13 1.36 9.56
N GLY A 19 3.29 2.15 8.88
CA GLY A 19 3.46 2.53 7.48
C GLY A 19 3.08 1.42 6.49
N ASN A 20 3.53 1.57 5.24
CA ASN A 20 3.15 0.67 4.16
C ASN A 20 3.72 -0.75 4.34
N ALA A 21 4.91 -0.87 4.93
CA ALA A 21 5.53 -2.19 5.16
C ALA A 21 4.74 -3.03 6.17
N ALA A 22 4.27 -2.42 7.25
CA ALA A 22 3.42 -3.07 8.24
C ALA A 22 2.07 -3.49 7.62
N LEU A 23 1.47 -2.62 6.80
CA LEU A 23 0.25 -2.94 6.06
C LEU A 23 0.42 -4.16 5.17
N THR A 24 1.50 -4.20 4.38
CA THR A 24 1.79 -5.35 3.52
C THR A 24 1.97 -6.63 4.34
N ARG A 25 2.68 -6.59 5.47
CA ARG A 25 2.84 -7.74 6.36
C ARG A 25 1.51 -8.21 6.94
N PHE A 26 0.69 -7.27 7.42
CA PHE A 26 -0.65 -7.56 7.95
C PHE A 26 -1.53 -8.25 6.91
N ILE A 27 -1.49 -7.77 5.65
CA ILE A 27 -2.22 -8.41 4.56
C ILE A 27 -1.72 -9.83 4.37
N HIS A 28 -0.41 -10.03 4.21
CA HIS A 28 0.14 -11.37 4.01
C HIS A 28 -0.15 -12.34 5.16
N SER A 29 -0.16 -11.87 6.41
CA SER A 29 -0.45 -12.73 7.57
C SER A 29 -1.93 -13.09 7.70
N ASN A 30 -2.83 -12.23 7.20
CA ASN A 30 -4.28 -12.45 7.29
C ASN A 30 -4.87 -13.02 5.99
N LEU A 31 -4.11 -13.04 4.90
CA LEU A 31 -4.53 -13.54 3.59
C LEU A 31 -4.65 -15.06 3.62
N LYS A 32 -5.82 -15.58 3.24
CA LYS A 32 -6.07 -17.00 3.06
C LYS A 32 -6.24 -17.29 1.57
N TYR A 33 -5.45 -18.20 1.03
CA TYR A 33 -5.58 -18.56 -0.38
C TYR A 33 -6.85 -19.38 -0.61
N PRO A 34 -7.77 -18.96 -1.49
CA PRO A 34 -8.95 -19.76 -1.83
C PRO A 34 -8.54 -21.09 -2.48
N GLU A 35 -9.27 -22.17 -2.18
CA GLU A 35 -8.97 -23.51 -2.72
C GLU A 35 -9.09 -23.53 -4.26
N GLU A 36 -10.09 -22.86 -4.82
CA GLU A 36 -10.28 -22.74 -6.27
C GLU A 36 -9.04 -22.13 -6.94
N ALA A 37 -8.52 -21.04 -6.40
CA ALA A 37 -7.33 -20.39 -6.94
C ALA A 37 -6.07 -21.27 -6.80
N LEU A 38 -5.98 -22.13 -5.78
CA LEU A 38 -4.90 -23.12 -5.64
C LEU A 38 -4.99 -24.23 -6.70
N ILE A 39 -6.18 -24.79 -6.90
CA ILE A 39 -6.44 -25.86 -7.87
C ILE A 39 -6.11 -25.37 -9.28
N HIS A 40 -6.56 -24.16 -9.62
CA HIS A 40 -6.32 -23.53 -10.91
C HIS A 40 -4.93 -22.88 -11.04
N LYS A 41 -4.09 -22.93 -9.99
CA LYS A 41 -2.76 -22.31 -9.96
C LYS A 41 -2.77 -20.87 -10.43
N ILE A 42 -3.79 -20.13 -10.02
CA ILE A 42 -3.93 -18.70 -10.33
C ILE A 42 -2.93 -17.96 -9.46
N SER A 43 -2.28 -16.92 -9.98
CA SER A 43 -1.44 -16.01 -9.22
C SER A 43 -1.56 -14.61 -9.82
N GLY A 44 -1.37 -13.58 -9.01
CA GLY A 44 -1.54 -12.23 -9.51
C GLY A 44 -1.69 -11.18 -8.42
N VAL A 45 -2.23 -10.04 -8.83
CA VAL A 45 -2.47 -8.90 -7.94
C VAL A 45 -3.91 -8.47 -8.10
N VAL A 46 -4.64 -8.45 -6.98
CA VAL A 46 -5.97 -7.83 -6.90
C VAL A 46 -5.76 -6.39 -6.47
N GLU A 47 -6.33 -5.45 -7.23
CA GLU A 47 -6.30 -4.03 -6.88
C GLU A 47 -7.69 -3.56 -6.44
N LEU A 48 -7.75 -2.96 -5.26
CA LEU A 48 -8.95 -2.48 -4.60
C LEU A 48 -8.86 -0.96 -4.42
N MET A 49 -9.98 -0.27 -4.57
CA MET A 49 -10.20 1.09 -4.10
C MET A 49 -10.97 1.03 -2.79
N LEU A 50 -10.36 1.52 -1.71
CA LEU A 50 -10.96 1.58 -0.38
C LEU A 50 -11.52 2.97 -0.12
N THR A 51 -12.72 3.02 0.43
CA THR A 51 -13.35 4.22 0.98
C THR A 51 -13.15 4.20 2.49
N ILE A 52 -12.30 5.10 2.98
CA ILE A 52 -11.89 5.21 4.38
C ILE A 52 -12.60 6.39 5.02
N ASN A 53 -13.25 6.11 6.14
CA ASN A 53 -13.95 7.11 6.92
C ASN A 53 -13.01 8.00 7.73
N HIS A 54 -13.55 9.11 8.23
CA HIS A 54 -12.85 10.01 9.15
C HIS A 54 -12.36 9.33 10.46
N GLU A 55 -12.95 8.19 10.85
CA GLU A 55 -12.50 7.36 11.97
C GLU A 55 -11.38 6.38 11.61
N GLY A 56 -11.07 6.25 10.31
CA GLY A 56 -10.06 5.34 9.79
C GLY A 56 -10.54 3.91 9.51
N ALA A 57 -11.83 3.62 9.71
CA ALA A 57 -12.45 2.38 9.25
C ALA A 57 -12.65 2.39 7.73
N VAL A 58 -12.56 1.23 7.10
CA VAL A 58 -12.93 1.04 5.69
C VAL A 58 -14.44 0.78 5.64
N GLU A 59 -15.19 1.66 4.98
CA GLU A 59 -16.65 1.48 4.79
C GLU A 59 -16.96 0.65 3.55
N GLU A 60 -16.21 0.89 2.47
CA GLU A 60 -16.48 0.28 1.18
C GLU A 60 -15.17 -0.11 0.49
N SER A 61 -15.19 -1.24 -0.22
CA SER A 61 -14.07 -1.72 -1.02
C SER A 61 -14.55 -2.06 -2.43
N ASN A 62 -14.15 -1.25 -3.40
CA ASN A 62 -14.46 -1.45 -4.81
C ASN A 62 -13.29 -2.16 -5.51
N ILE A 63 -13.56 -3.20 -6.30
CA ILE A 63 -12.52 -3.91 -7.05
C ILE A 63 -12.21 -3.14 -8.34
N LEU A 64 -10.95 -2.74 -8.52
CA LEU A 64 -10.46 -2.10 -9.74
C LEU A 64 -9.90 -3.13 -10.73
N SER A 65 -9.21 -4.14 -10.20
CA SER A 65 -8.65 -5.23 -10.99
C SER A 65 -8.97 -6.54 -10.29
N SER A 66 -9.82 -7.34 -10.91
CA SER A 66 -10.20 -8.67 -10.45
C SER A 66 -9.21 -9.73 -10.90
N LEU A 67 -9.03 -10.75 -10.06
CA LEU A 67 -8.30 -11.96 -10.39
C LEU A 67 -9.26 -13.17 -10.54
N GLY A 68 -10.44 -13.11 -9.92
CA GLY A 68 -11.43 -14.19 -9.91
C GLY A 68 -11.05 -15.35 -8.99
N HIS A 69 -11.76 -16.48 -9.13
CA HIS A 69 -11.50 -17.74 -8.39
C HIS A 69 -11.46 -17.57 -6.86
N GLY A 70 -12.36 -16.73 -6.32
CA GLY A 70 -12.45 -16.41 -4.89
C GLY A 70 -11.37 -15.45 -4.35
N CYS A 71 -10.39 -15.04 -5.17
CA CYS A 71 -9.33 -14.12 -4.70
C CYS A 71 -9.87 -12.72 -4.40
N ASP A 72 -10.90 -12.30 -5.14
CA ASP A 72 -11.50 -10.97 -5.01
C ASP A 72 -12.25 -10.83 -3.68
N GLU A 73 -13.03 -11.83 -3.32
CA GLU A 73 -13.80 -11.91 -2.07
C GLU A 73 -12.86 -11.93 -0.86
N GLU A 74 -11.80 -12.71 -0.94
CA GLU A 74 -10.78 -12.75 0.09
C GLU A 74 -10.05 -11.40 0.23
N ALA A 75 -9.74 -10.75 -0.87
CA ALA A 75 -9.09 -9.45 -0.85
C ALA A 75 -10.00 -8.38 -0.21
N GLN A 76 -11.31 -8.40 -0.49
CA GLN A 76 -12.29 -7.54 0.18
C GLN A 76 -12.36 -7.82 1.68
N ARG A 77 -12.41 -9.11 2.08
CA ARG A 77 -12.41 -9.50 3.49
C ARG A 77 -11.22 -8.95 4.25
N VAL A 78 -10.01 -9.11 3.70
CA VAL A 78 -8.78 -8.59 4.32
C VAL A 78 -8.78 -7.06 4.35
N ALA A 79 -9.26 -6.40 3.30
CA ALA A 79 -9.36 -4.94 3.27
C ALA A 79 -10.26 -4.37 4.37
N SER A 80 -11.38 -5.03 4.66
CA SER A 80 -12.32 -4.63 5.73
C SER A 80 -11.73 -4.78 7.13
N LEU A 81 -10.73 -5.64 7.31
CA LEU A 81 -10.02 -5.81 8.60
C LEU A 81 -8.98 -4.71 8.85
N VAL A 82 -8.58 -3.98 7.81
CA VAL A 82 -7.57 -2.93 7.94
C VAL A 82 -8.18 -1.70 8.59
N LYS A 83 -7.52 -1.20 9.63
CA LYS A 83 -7.83 0.10 10.23
C LYS A 83 -6.71 1.09 9.94
N PHE A 84 -7.06 2.23 9.35
CA PHE A 84 -6.13 3.32 9.09
C PHE A 84 -6.14 4.34 10.22
N ILE A 85 -5.03 5.05 10.38
CA ILE A 85 -4.93 6.20 11.27
C ILE A 85 -5.20 7.44 10.44
N VAL A 86 -6.29 8.14 10.79
CA VAL A 86 -6.65 9.43 10.19
C VAL A 86 -6.20 10.53 11.16
N PRO A 87 -5.22 11.37 10.77
CA PRO A 87 -4.82 12.50 11.59
C PRO A 87 -5.96 13.52 11.73
N LYS A 88 -6.15 14.05 12.95
CA LYS A 88 -7.20 15.02 13.23
C LYS A 88 -6.97 16.31 12.44
N THR A 89 -7.94 16.66 11.61
CA THR A 89 -7.94 17.91 10.84
C THR A 89 -8.20 19.10 11.78
N PRO A 90 -7.49 20.22 11.65
CA PRO A 90 -7.61 21.40 12.52
C PRO A 90 -9.00 22.07 12.51
N ARG A 91 -9.89 21.66 11.59
CA ARG A 91 -11.23 22.25 11.40
C ARG A 91 -12.40 21.31 11.73
N LYS A 92 -12.15 20.16 12.38
CA LYS A 92 -13.19 19.13 12.68
C LYS A 92 -14.02 18.71 11.45
N LEU A 93 -13.43 18.78 10.25
CA LEU A 93 -14.11 18.36 9.02
C LEU A 93 -14.09 16.84 8.93
N LYS A 94 -15.27 16.24 8.69
CA LYS A 94 -15.40 14.82 8.35
C LYS A 94 -15.01 14.66 6.88
N VAL A 95 -13.90 13.98 6.63
CA VAL A 95 -13.36 13.74 5.29
C VAL A 95 -13.38 12.24 5.01
N ILE A 96 -13.87 11.88 3.83
CA ILE A 96 -13.79 10.54 3.29
C ILE A 96 -12.55 10.48 2.39
N PHE A 97 -11.77 9.40 2.53
CA PHE A 97 -10.55 9.20 1.77
C PHE A 97 -10.67 7.99 0.87
N HIS A 98 -10.23 8.11 -0.37
CA HIS A 98 -10.11 6.98 -1.28
C HIS A 98 -8.65 6.54 -1.37
N LYS A 99 -8.37 5.25 -1.15
CA LYS A 99 -7.01 4.71 -1.17
C LYS A 99 -6.95 3.41 -1.95
N ARG A 100 -5.93 3.27 -2.80
CA ARG A 100 -5.69 2.03 -3.52
C ARG A 100 -4.91 1.04 -2.69
N LEU A 101 -5.37 -0.20 -2.66
CA LEU A 101 -4.73 -1.33 -2.00
C LEU A 101 -4.42 -2.41 -3.03
N ARG A 102 -3.18 -2.92 -3.02
CA ARG A 102 -2.73 -4.00 -3.89
C ARG A 102 -2.44 -5.23 -3.06
N VAL A 103 -3.24 -6.28 -3.26
CA VAL A 103 -3.10 -7.56 -2.58
C VAL A 103 -2.44 -8.54 -3.55
N GLN A 104 -1.28 -9.07 -3.17
CA GLN A 104 -0.52 -10.00 -4.01
C GLN A 104 -0.85 -11.44 -3.62
N PHE A 105 -1.38 -12.21 -4.56
CA PHE A 105 -1.58 -13.64 -4.44
C PHE A 105 -0.42 -14.36 -5.12
N LYS A 106 0.45 -14.94 -4.28
CA LYS A 106 1.58 -15.75 -4.74
C LYS A 106 1.28 -17.20 -4.44
N LEU A 107 1.44 -18.06 -5.43
CA LEU A 107 1.35 -19.48 -5.21
C LEU A 107 2.44 -19.90 -4.22
N PRO A 108 2.11 -20.76 -3.24
CA PRO A 108 3.13 -21.41 -2.44
C PRO A 108 3.93 -22.31 -3.39
N ILE A 109 5.08 -21.82 -3.84
CA ILE A 109 6.05 -22.65 -4.55
C ILE A 109 6.43 -23.73 -3.54
N ALA A 110 6.08 -24.99 -3.83
CA ALA A 110 6.48 -26.13 -3.02
C ALA A 110 7.98 -26.00 -2.79
N GLN A 111 8.36 -25.76 -1.54
CA GLN A 111 9.71 -25.37 -1.17
C GLN A 111 10.69 -26.47 -1.63
N LYS A 112 11.49 -26.16 -2.64
CA LYS A 112 12.91 -26.43 -2.54
C LYS A 112 13.48 -25.25 -1.76
N GLU A 113 14.03 -25.53 -0.59
CA GLU A 113 14.57 -24.57 0.37
C GLU A 113 15.33 -23.43 -0.31
N THR A 114 14.91 -22.20 -0.08
CA THR A 114 15.78 -21.02 -0.22
C THR A 114 15.66 -20.19 1.05
N PRO A 115 16.80 -19.71 1.58
CA PRO A 115 16.98 -19.44 3.00
C PRO A 115 16.21 -18.20 3.45
N VAL A 116 15.55 -18.34 4.59
CA VAL A 116 14.87 -17.28 5.33
C VAL A 116 15.92 -16.29 5.86
N PRO A 117 15.97 -15.01 5.45
CA PRO A 117 16.74 -14.03 6.20
C PRO A 117 15.91 -13.58 7.41
N SER A 118 15.93 -14.38 8.47
CA SER A 118 15.70 -13.90 9.82
C SER A 118 17.04 -13.73 10.51
N ALA A 119 17.55 -12.50 10.62
CA ALA A 119 18.39 -12.12 11.73
C ALA A 119 18.55 -10.59 11.83
N LYS A 120 18.52 -10.13 13.07
CA LYS A 120 18.63 -8.75 13.59
C LYS A 120 19.96 -8.09 13.19
N PRO A 121 20.09 -6.74 13.21
CA PRO A 121 21.37 -6.08 13.01
C PRO A 121 22.16 -6.09 14.31
N ASP A 122 23.10 -7.02 14.46
CA ASP A 122 24.23 -6.87 15.37
C ASP A 122 25.53 -6.78 14.56
N LYS A 123 26.39 -5.89 15.02
CA LYS A 123 27.45 -5.18 14.30
C LYS A 123 28.59 -6.09 13.84
N SER A 124 28.99 -5.99 12.57
CA SER A 124 30.38 -6.23 12.16
C SER A 124 30.68 -5.49 10.86
N THR A 125 31.56 -4.50 10.97
CA THR A 125 32.16 -3.72 9.90
C THR A 125 32.89 -4.60 8.89
N SER A 126 32.56 -4.49 7.61
CA SER A 126 33.48 -4.77 6.52
C SER A 126 33.23 -3.75 5.40
N VAL A 127 34.27 -2.95 5.15
CA VAL A 127 34.27 -1.91 4.13
C VAL A 127 34.58 -2.60 2.80
N ILE A 128 33.68 -2.49 1.82
CA ILE A 128 33.96 -2.92 0.45
C ILE A 128 33.59 -1.75 -0.47
N GLN A 129 34.62 -1.19 -1.11
CA GLN A 129 34.50 -0.17 -2.14
C GLN A 129 34.11 -0.83 -3.47
N TYR A 130 33.15 -0.24 -4.19
CA TYR A 130 32.83 -0.66 -5.56
C TYR A 130 32.98 0.53 -6.50
N GLN A 131 33.76 0.34 -7.57
CA GLN A 131 33.71 1.15 -8.79
C GLN A 131 32.68 0.52 -9.73
N TYR A 132 31.78 1.33 -10.31
CA TYR A 132 30.87 0.88 -11.35
C TYR A 132 31.09 1.69 -12.63
N THR A 133 31.38 0.98 -13.71
CA THR A 133 31.24 1.47 -15.09
C THR A 133 29.84 1.17 -15.60
N VAL A 134 29.18 2.19 -16.14
CA VAL A 134 27.83 2.16 -16.71
C VAL A 134 27.79 1.53 -18.10
N PRO A 135 26.87 0.58 -18.35
CA PRO A 135 26.24 0.43 -19.65
C PRO A 135 24.79 0.93 -19.63
N SER A 136 24.61 2.04 -20.36
CA SER A 136 23.43 2.51 -21.10
C SER A 136 22.13 1.66 -21.09
N SER A 137 21.09 2.19 -20.40
CA SER A 137 19.65 2.41 -20.78
C SER A 137 18.79 1.29 -21.45
N PRO A 138 17.42 1.33 -21.36
CA PRO A 138 16.58 2.50 -21.05
C PRO A 138 15.39 2.31 -20.06
N LYS A 139 15.03 3.46 -19.45
CA LYS A 139 13.71 3.94 -18.99
C LYS A 139 12.87 3.08 -18.03
N LYS A 140 12.95 3.46 -16.75
CA LYS A 140 11.85 3.32 -15.78
C LYS A 140 11.00 4.59 -15.86
N GLN A 141 9.75 4.48 -16.33
CA GLN A 141 8.76 5.55 -16.22
C GLN A 141 8.43 5.73 -14.74
N GLU A 142 8.93 6.82 -14.17
CA GLU A 142 8.46 7.36 -12.91
C GLU A 142 7.05 7.91 -13.13
N ASN A 143 6.09 7.27 -12.49
CA ASN A 143 4.72 7.75 -12.45
C ASN A 143 4.67 8.96 -11.50
N VAL A 144 4.97 10.15 -12.04
CA VAL A 144 4.85 11.43 -11.33
C VAL A 144 3.36 11.75 -11.26
N PHE A 145 2.74 11.45 -10.11
CA PHE A 145 1.38 11.88 -9.81
C PHE A 145 1.37 13.40 -9.59
N SER A 146 1.16 14.18 -10.64
CA SER A 146 0.91 15.62 -10.54
C SER A 146 -0.59 15.89 -10.40
N TYR A 147 -0.98 16.59 -9.32
CA TYR A 147 -2.35 17.07 -9.14
C TYR A 147 -2.42 18.56 -9.49
N THR A 148 -3.21 18.91 -10.50
CA THR A 148 -3.57 20.30 -10.82
C THR A 148 -4.99 20.57 -10.33
N TYR A 149 -5.20 21.66 -9.58
CA TYR A 149 -6.52 22.12 -9.18
C TYR A 149 -6.81 23.46 -9.85
N THR A 150 -7.94 23.57 -10.55
CA THR A 150 -8.48 24.83 -11.07
C THR A 150 -9.52 25.36 -10.10
N ILE A 151 -9.31 26.59 -9.60
CA ILE A 151 -10.23 27.29 -8.71
C ILE A 151 -11.02 28.27 -9.58
N SER A 152 -12.33 28.04 -9.74
CA SER A 152 -13.23 28.98 -10.40
C SER A 152 -13.93 29.85 -9.35
N ASN A 153 -13.64 31.15 -9.35
CA ASN A 153 -14.37 32.11 -8.54
C ASN A 153 -15.61 32.56 -9.32
N LYS A 154 -16.80 32.27 -8.78
CA LYS A 154 -18.07 32.80 -9.28
C LYS A 154 -18.31 34.17 -8.62
N LYS A 155 -18.53 35.16 -9.47
CA LYS A 155 -18.72 36.58 -9.13
C LYS A 155 -20.09 36.83 -8.49
#